data_AF-A0A7R9MVW8-F1
#
_entry.id   AF-A0A7R9MVW8-F1
#
_cell.length_a   1.000
_cell.length_b   1.000
_cell.length_c   1.000
_cell.angle_alpha   90.00
_cell.angle_beta   90.00
_cell.angle_gamma   90.00
#
_symmetry.space_group_name_H-M   'P 1'
#
loop_
_entity.id
_entity.type
_entity.pdbx_description
1 polymer ?
#
loop_
_entity_poly.entity_id
_entity_poly.type
_entity_poly.pdbx_seq_one_letter_code
_entity_poly.pdbx_strand_id
1 'polypeptide(L)'
;LTIRINELENKKPFKCVWVNSKLKEEKEIQLYPNKNGTVHDLIDEAKKQIEMNEDWSGRLRLLEVTSYKINSILAEDILLECLNPTGNKTYRIEETPKDELRLEAGEFLVPVAHFHKEAYQTFGVPFLLKLKH
;
A
#
# COMPACT_ATOMS: atom_id res chain seq x y z
N LEU A 1 -3.85 -20.93 -21.56
CA LEU A 1 -3.42 -19.54 -21.26
C LEU A 1 -3.53 -18.74 -22.55
N THR A 2 -4.63 -18.01 -22.73
CA THR A 2 -4.93 -17.28 -23.97
C THR A 2 -5.07 -15.81 -23.64
N ILE A 3 -4.07 -15.23 -22.97
CA ILE A 3 -3.96 -13.78 -22.86
C ILE A 3 -3.53 -13.29 -24.25
N ARG A 4 -4.30 -12.38 -24.83
CA ARG A 4 -3.98 -11.84 -26.16
C ARG A 4 -2.67 -11.06 -26.06
N ILE A 5 -1.79 -11.17 -27.05
CA ILE A 5 -0.46 -10.51 -27.06
C ILE A 5 -0.58 -9.00 -26.74
N ASN A 6 -1.60 -8.33 -27.27
CA ASN A 6 -1.86 -6.90 -27.02
C ASN A 6 -2.19 -6.56 -25.54
N GLU A 7 -2.74 -7.52 -24.78
CA GLU A 7 -3.00 -7.32 -23.35
C GLU A 7 -1.69 -7.42 -22.54
N LEU A 8 -0.72 -8.22 -23.00
CA LEU A 8 0.59 -8.35 -22.37
C LEU A 8 1.46 -7.09 -22.55
N GLU A 9 1.40 -6.46 -23.73
CA GLU A 9 2.17 -5.24 -24.05
C GLU A 9 1.78 -4.02 -23.22
N ASN A 10 0.57 -3.99 -22.68
CA ASN A 10 0.08 -2.86 -21.88
C ASN A 10 0.34 -3.02 -20.37
N LYS A 11 0.91 -4.16 -19.96
CA LYS A 11 1.17 -4.48 -18.56
C LYS A 11 2.58 -4.04 -18.18
N LYS A 12 2.73 -3.37 -17.04
CA LYS A 12 4.03 -2.91 -16.53
C LYS A 12 4.31 -3.55 -15.17
N PRO A 13 5.51 -4.12 -14.93
CA PRO A 13 5.86 -4.61 -13.61
C PRO A 13 5.89 -3.45 -12.61
N PHE A 14 5.23 -3.65 -11.47
CA PHE A 14 5.20 -2.72 -10.35
C PHE A 14 5.52 -3.48 -9.07
N LYS A 15 6.67 -3.17 -8.46
CA LYS A 15 7.13 -3.80 -7.22
C LYS A 15 6.47 -3.10 -6.03
N CYS A 16 5.81 -3.88 -5.18
CA CYS A 16 5.25 -3.42 -3.90
C CYS A 16 5.72 -4.33 -2.77
N VAL A 17 5.41 -3.88 -1.55
CA VAL A 17 5.44 -4.70 -0.36
C VAL A 17 4.00 -4.94 0.10
N TRP A 18 3.61 -6.18 0.34
CA TRP A 18 2.40 -6.52 1.07
C TRP A 18 2.70 -6.67 2.55
N VAL A 19 1.90 -6.04 3.40
CA VAL A 19 1.91 -6.26 4.84
C VAL A 19 0.54 -6.74 5.30
N ASN A 20 0.54 -7.85 6.05
CA ASN A 20 -0.69 -8.41 6.60
C ASN A 20 -1.25 -7.54 7.74
N SER A 21 -2.53 -7.70 8.11
CA SER A 21 -3.17 -6.86 9.14
C SER A 21 -2.53 -6.94 10.51
N LYS A 22 -1.80 -8.02 10.79
CA LYS A 22 -1.11 -8.21 12.07
C LYS A 22 0.26 -7.52 12.10
N LEU A 23 0.69 -6.91 10.99
CA LEU A 23 2.03 -6.34 10.80
C LEU A 23 3.16 -7.37 11.07
N LYS A 24 2.86 -8.67 10.91
CA LYS A 24 3.78 -9.77 11.23
C LYS A 24 4.45 -10.36 10.00
N GLU A 25 3.86 -10.15 8.85
CA GLU A 25 4.37 -10.66 7.58
C GLU A 25 4.53 -9.49 6.62
N GLU A 26 5.72 -9.39 6.07
CA GLU A 26 6.09 -8.45 5.03
C GLU A 26 6.60 -9.26 3.84
N LYS A 27 5.96 -9.11 2.69
CA LYS A 27 6.28 -9.86 1.47
C LYS A 27 6.44 -8.92 0.29
N GLU A 28 7.55 -9.03 -0.42
CA GLU A 28 7.67 -8.38 -1.72
C GLU A 28 6.74 -9.04 -2.73
N ILE A 29 5.96 -8.23 -3.43
CA ILE A 29 5.05 -8.69 -4.49
C ILE A 29 5.32 -7.90 -5.78
N GLN A 30 5.24 -8.59 -6.91
CA GLN A 30 5.35 -7.98 -8.22
C GLN A 30 4.00 -8.06 -8.92
N LEU A 31 3.42 -6.89 -9.18
CA LEU A 31 2.12 -6.73 -9.81
C LEU A 31 2.29 -6.30 -11.26
N TYR A 32 1.28 -6.58 -12.07
CA TYR A 32 1.23 -6.21 -13.48
C TYR A 32 -0.05 -5.44 -13.79
N PRO A 33 -0.21 -4.20 -13.32
CA PRO A 33 -1.30 -3.33 -13.74
C PRO A 33 -1.08 -2.83 -15.18
N ASN A 34 -2.12 -2.22 -15.76
CA ASN A 34 -1.97 -1.50 -17.02
C ASN A 34 -1.10 -0.25 -16.80
N LYS A 35 -0.20 0.06 -17.74
CA LYS A 35 0.74 1.20 -17.64
C LYS A 35 0.04 2.57 -17.46
N ASN A 36 -1.16 2.73 -18.02
CA ASN A 36 -1.99 3.93 -17.93
C ASN A 36 -3.08 3.79 -16.84
N GLY A 37 -2.95 2.80 -15.96
CA GLY A 37 -3.90 2.56 -14.88
C GLY A 37 -3.68 3.51 -13.70
N THR A 38 -4.44 3.23 -12.65
CA THR A 38 -4.51 3.98 -11.40
C THR A 38 -4.07 3.12 -10.22
N VAL A 39 -3.96 3.73 -9.03
CA VAL A 39 -3.76 3.00 -7.77
C VAL A 39 -4.86 1.96 -7.53
N HIS A 40 -6.10 2.24 -7.94
CA HIS A 40 -7.19 1.26 -7.91
C HIS A 40 -6.84 -0.03 -8.68
N ASP A 41 -6.36 0.11 -9.93
CA ASP A 41 -5.98 -1.02 -10.77
C ASP A 41 -4.84 -1.84 -10.15
N LEU A 42 -3.90 -1.17 -9.47
CA LEU A 42 -2.80 -1.83 -8.75
C LEU A 42 -3.32 -2.63 -7.55
N ILE A 43 -4.24 -2.06 -6.77
CA ILE A 43 -4.88 -2.74 -5.63
C ILE A 43 -5.64 -3.97 -6.10
N ASP A 44 -6.38 -3.88 -7.20
CA ASP A 44 -7.12 -5.01 -7.76
C ASP A 44 -6.21 -6.13 -8.27
N GLU A 45 -5.04 -5.79 -8.80
CA GLU A 45 -4.02 -6.79 -9.14
C GLU A 45 -3.45 -7.47 -7.89
N ALA A 46 -3.28 -6.71 -6.79
CA ALA A 46 -2.81 -7.25 -5.52
C ALA A 46 -3.82 -8.25 -4.91
N LYS A 47 -5.11 -7.93 -4.93
CA LYS A 47 -6.19 -8.80 -4.42
C LYS A 47 -6.20 -10.19 -5.07
N LYS A 48 -5.71 -10.33 -6.31
CA LYS A 48 -5.61 -11.63 -7.00
C LYS A 48 -4.51 -12.53 -6.44
N GLN A 49 -3.52 -11.95 -5.76
CA GLN A 49 -2.35 -12.66 -5.24
C GLN A 49 -2.36 -12.79 -3.71
N ILE A 50 -3.29 -12.11 -3.03
CA ILE A 50 -3.39 -12.05 -1.57
C ILE A 50 -4.58 -12.90 -1.11
N GLU A 51 -4.35 -13.76 -0.12
CA GLU A 51 -5.42 -14.46 0.57
C GLU A 51 -6.12 -13.51 1.55
N MET A 52 -7.33 -13.11 1.22
CA MET A 52 -8.17 -12.26 2.07
C MET A 52 -8.86 -13.12 3.13
N ASN A 53 -8.99 -12.60 4.33
CA ASN A 53 -9.70 -13.25 5.42
C ASN A 53 -11.05 -12.53 5.65
N GLU A 54 -12.14 -13.30 5.79
CA GLU A 54 -13.51 -12.79 5.94
C GLU A 54 -13.70 -11.90 7.19
N ASP A 55 -12.88 -12.08 8.22
CA ASP A 55 -12.94 -11.27 9.44
C ASP A 55 -12.36 -9.86 9.25
N TRP A 56 -11.73 -9.58 8.11
CA TRP A 56 -11.05 -8.32 7.85
C TRP A 56 -11.98 -7.37 7.06
N SER A 57 -11.51 -6.18 6.69
CA SER A 57 -12.33 -5.15 6.05
C SER A 57 -12.62 -5.39 4.57
N GLY A 58 -11.81 -6.21 3.89
CA GLY A 58 -11.84 -6.39 2.44
C GLY A 58 -11.27 -5.21 1.65
N ARG A 59 -10.83 -4.13 2.32
CA ARG A 59 -10.42 -2.88 1.67
C ARG A 59 -8.93 -2.65 1.84
N LEU A 60 -8.20 -2.72 0.74
CA LEU A 60 -6.77 -2.41 0.72
C LEU A 60 -6.52 -0.92 0.50
N ARG A 61 -5.36 -0.45 0.92
CA ARG A 61 -4.83 0.89 0.64
C ARG A 61 -3.38 0.80 0.17
N LEU A 62 -2.94 1.82 -0.56
CA LEU A 62 -1.55 1.99 -0.96
C LEU A 62 -0.90 3.09 -0.12
N LEU A 63 0.24 2.80 0.49
CA LEU A 63 1.05 3.73 1.26
C LEU A 63 2.37 4.00 0.56
N GLU A 64 2.82 5.24 0.61
CA GLU A 64 4.18 5.61 0.24
C GLU A 64 5.05 5.62 1.49
N VAL A 65 6.07 4.76 1.53
CA VAL A 65 7.00 4.62 2.64
C VAL A 65 8.40 5.02 2.19
N THR A 66 9.12 5.80 2.99
CA THR A 66 10.53 6.14 2.75
C THR A 66 11.27 6.14 4.07
N SER A 67 12.42 5.47 4.12
CA SER A 67 13.23 5.37 5.34
C SER A 67 12.41 4.95 6.56
N TYR A 68 11.56 3.92 6.43
CA TYR A 68 10.70 3.41 7.50
C TYR A 68 9.70 4.44 8.07
N LYS A 69 9.27 5.43 7.27
CA LYS A 69 8.20 6.39 7.60
C LYS A 69 7.14 6.38 6.52
N ILE A 70 5.87 6.41 6.93
CA ILE A 70 4.75 6.59 6.00
C ILE A 70 4.64 8.08 5.67
N ASN A 71 4.84 8.43 4.41
CA ASN A 71 4.72 9.82 3.92
C ASN A 71 3.27 10.16 3.57
N SER A 72 2.54 9.22 2.98
CA SER A 72 1.17 9.43 2.53
C SER A 72 0.40 8.13 2.34
N ILE A 73 -0.92 8.25 2.44
CA ILE A 73 -1.89 7.30 1.88
C ILE A 73 -2.21 7.79 0.47
N LEU A 74 -2.02 6.95 -0.54
CA LEU A 74 -2.26 7.31 -1.93
C LEU A 74 -3.73 7.05 -2.28
N ALA A 75 -4.37 8.07 -2.87
CA ALA A 75 -5.74 7.97 -3.33
C ALA A 75 -5.85 7.01 -4.52
N GLU A 76 -6.98 6.30 -4.60
CA GLU A 76 -7.21 5.25 -5.61
C GLU A 76 -7.23 5.79 -7.05
N ASP A 77 -7.49 7.08 -7.25
CA ASP A 77 -7.57 7.78 -8.55
C ASP A 77 -6.21 8.28 -9.09
N ILE A 78 -5.14 8.22 -8.29
CA ILE A 78 -3.80 8.61 -8.74
C ILE A 78 -3.34 7.69 -9.87
N LEU A 79 -2.83 8.28 -10.96
CA LEU A 79 -2.26 7.54 -12.08
C LEU A 79 -0.94 6.87 -11.69
N LEU A 80 -0.72 5.64 -12.16
CA LEU A 80 0.50 4.88 -11.86
C LEU A 80 1.76 5.51 -12.47
N GLU A 81 1.62 6.31 -13.53
CA GLU A 81 2.74 7.07 -14.10
C GLU A 81 3.28 8.16 -13.16
N CYS A 82 2.46 8.63 -12.21
CA CYS A 82 2.88 9.59 -11.19
C CYS A 82 3.71 8.95 -10.07
N LEU A 83 3.76 7.60 -10.02
CA LEU A 83 4.49 6.85 -9.01
C LEU A 83 5.89 6.49 -9.51
N ASN A 84 6.88 6.48 -8.61
CA ASN A 84 8.26 6.12 -8.94
C ASN A 84 8.70 4.87 -8.16
N PRO A 85 8.27 3.66 -8.59
CA PRO A 85 8.58 2.39 -7.91
C PRO A 85 10.06 1.98 -8.02
N THR A 86 10.84 2.66 -8.86
CA THR A 86 12.29 2.44 -9.04
C THR A 86 13.15 3.35 -8.16
N GLY A 87 12.54 4.28 -7.42
CA GLY A 87 13.24 5.21 -6.55
C GLY A 87 13.60 4.64 -5.18
N ASN A 88 13.89 5.54 -4.25
CA ASN A 88 14.12 5.25 -2.82
C ASN A 88 12.81 5.04 -2.02
N LYS A 89 11.67 5.01 -2.71
CA LYS A 89 10.35 4.84 -2.13
C LYS A 89 9.94 3.38 -2.16
N THR A 90 9.30 2.94 -1.09
CA THR A 90 8.63 1.65 -1.02
C THR A 90 7.13 1.88 -1.08
N TYR A 91 6.46 1.27 -2.04
CA TYR A 91 5.00 1.25 -2.11
C TYR A 91 4.48 0.06 -1.33
N ARG A 92 3.77 0.31 -0.24
CA ARG A 92 3.22 -0.72 0.63
C ARG A 92 1.72 -0.84 0.43
N ILE A 93 1.26 -2.05 0.12
CA ILE A 93 -0.15 -2.41 0.14
C ILE A 93 -0.42 -3.08 1.48
N GLU A 94 -1.50 -2.65 2.14
CA GLU A 94 -1.98 -3.27 3.36
C GLU A 94 -3.50 -3.21 3.40
N GLU A 95 -4.08 -4.03 4.26
CA GLU A 95 -5.50 -3.94 4.55
C GLU A 95 -5.80 -2.78 5.50
N THR A 96 -6.80 -1.98 5.15
CA THR A 96 -7.30 -0.89 6.00
C THR A 96 -8.08 -1.49 7.16
N PRO A 97 -7.73 -1.22 8.42
CA PRO A 97 -8.51 -1.69 9.57
C PRO A 97 -9.97 -1.21 9.51
N LYS A 98 -10.91 -2.02 10.02
CA LYS A 98 -12.35 -1.74 9.94
C LYS A 98 -12.73 -0.39 10.55
N ASP A 99 -12.07 -0.01 11.63
CA ASP A 99 -12.25 1.25 12.35
C ASP A 99 -11.58 2.46 11.69
N GLU A 100 -10.80 2.24 10.63
CA GLU A 100 -10.16 3.28 9.81
C GLU A 100 -10.85 3.48 8.45
N LEU A 101 -11.79 2.61 8.07
CA LEU A 101 -12.54 2.71 6.80
C LEU A 101 -13.30 4.03 6.66
N ARG A 102 -13.82 4.52 7.79
CA ARG A 102 -14.55 5.78 7.89
C ARG A 102 -14.20 6.43 9.21
N LEU A 103 -13.51 7.54 9.11
CA LEU A 103 -13.23 8.39 10.26
C LEU A 103 -14.45 9.25 10.58
N GLU A 104 -14.79 9.35 11.87
CA GLU A 104 -15.80 10.27 12.35
C GLU A 104 -15.24 11.69 12.54
N ALA A 105 -16.12 12.65 12.84
CA ALA A 105 -15.70 14.02 13.16
C ALA A 105 -14.75 14.02 14.37
N GLY A 106 -13.58 14.64 14.19
CA GLY A 106 -12.52 14.68 15.20
C GLY A 106 -11.61 13.46 15.23
N GLU A 107 -11.86 12.44 14.40
CA GLU A 107 -10.94 11.32 14.21
C GLU A 107 -9.95 11.56 13.06
N PHE A 108 -8.70 11.16 13.22
CA PHE A 108 -7.66 11.27 12.20
C PHE A 108 -6.60 10.18 12.34
N LEU A 109 -5.91 9.86 11.24
CA LEU A 109 -4.80 8.92 11.23
C LEU A 109 -3.47 9.67 11.32
N VAL A 110 -2.56 9.19 12.17
CA VAL A 110 -1.20 9.70 12.30
C VAL A 110 -0.20 8.62 11.92
N PRO A 111 0.80 8.90 11.07
CA PRO A 111 1.88 7.98 10.79
C PRO A 111 2.82 7.86 11.99
N VAL A 112 3.08 6.62 12.41
CA VAL A 112 3.97 6.27 13.52
C VAL A 112 5.16 5.49 12.96
N ALA A 113 6.36 5.86 13.42
CA ALA A 113 7.61 5.21 13.04
C ALA A 113 8.48 4.95 14.28
N HIS A 114 9.25 3.85 14.24
CA HIS A 114 10.23 3.55 15.28
C HIS A 114 11.55 4.22 14.96
N PHE A 115 12.25 4.73 15.98
CA PHE A 115 13.58 5.32 15.85
C PHE A 115 14.45 4.94 17.05
N HIS A 116 15.77 4.97 16.86
CA HIS A 116 16.73 4.73 17.93
C HIS A 116 17.65 5.94 18.12
N LYS A 117 17.65 6.52 19.33
CA LYS A 117 18.42 7.72 19.73
C LYS A 117 18.04 9.00 18.98
N GLU A 118 18.14 9.00 17.66
CA GLU A 118 17.94 10.17 16.80
C GLU A 118 16.77 9.94 15.85
N ALA A 119 15.91 10.94 15.66
CA ALA A 119 14.64 10.80 14.93
C ALA A 119 14.79 10.49 13.43
N TYR A 120 16.00 10.60 12.87
CA TYR A 120 16.28 10.18 11.49
C TYR A 120 16.79 8.73 11.40
N GLN A 121 17.17 8.10 12.52
CA GLN A 121 17.59 6.70 12.57
C GLN A 121 16.36 5.80 12.78
N THR A 122 15.49 5.80 11.77
CA THR A 122 14.23 5.02 11.79
C THR A 122 14.44 3.57 11.35
N PHE A 123 13.62 2.68 11.88
CA PHE A 123 13.67 1.24 11.60
C PHE A 123 12.29 0.58 11.78
N GLY A 124 12.19 -0.72 11.47
CA GLY A 124 10.98 -1.52 11.70
C GLY A 124 9.84 -1.20 10.74
N VAL A 125 8.63 -1.64 11.08
CA VAL A 125 7.44 -1.46 10.23
C VAL A 125 6.64 -0.25 10.73
N PRO A 126 6.60 0.88 10.01
CA PRO A 126 5.75 2.00 10.41
C PRO A 126 4.27 1.65 10.27
N PHE A 127 3.39 2.31 11.01
CA PHE A 127 1.95 2.05 10.96
C PHE A 127 1.15 3.34 11.12
N LEU A 128 -0.13 3.29 10.77
CA LEU A 128 -1.06 4.39 11.03
C LEU A 128 -1.77 4.13 12.35
N LEU A 129 -1.93 5.18 13.13
CA LEU A 129 -2.65 5.14 14.40
C LEU A 129 -3.84 6.09 14.32
N LYS A 130 -5.05 5.57 14.54
CA LYS A 130 -6.24 6.39 14.69
C LYS A 130 -6.25 7.09 16.04
N LEU A 131 -6.44 8.41 16.02
CA LEU A 131 -6.60 9.25 17.20
C LEU A 131 -7.94 9.99 17.10
N LYS A 132 -8.46 10.43 18.25
CA LYS A 132 -9.66 11.25 18.38
C LYS A 132 -9.37 12.45 19.26
N HIS A 133 -9.76 13.64 18.80
CA HIS A 133 -9.68 14.88 19.57
C HIS A 133 -10.72 14.91 20.71
#